data_AF-A0A179IKA6-F1
#
_entry.id   AF-A0A179IKA6-F1
#
_cell.length_a   1.000
_cell.length_b   1.000
_cell.length_c   1.000
_cell.angle_alpha   90.00
_cell.angle_beta   90.00
_cell.angle_gamma   90.00
#
_symmetry.space_group_name_H-M   'P 1'
#
loop_
_entity.id
_entity.type
_entity.pdbx_description
1 polymer ?
#
loop_
_entity_poly.entity_id
_entity_poly.type
_entity_poly.pdbx_seq_one_letter_code
_entity_poly.pdbx_strand_id
1 'polypeptide(L)'
;MPRTALFVIDIQNELAGNPQTEVPGAARIQNTFESNPDLADKLKDAGVDHIVAFGLQSEYCVGETCKGALAAGFQVSLLQGAHSTYDGEDRTASVIEREIEEMLVSRGAKLVPWESAVSHWKTAGVVC
;
A
#
# COMPACT_ATOMS: atom_id res chain seq x y z
N MET A 1 -12.77 -19.12 5.30
CA MET A 1 -13.14 -17.69 5.24
C MET A 1 -11.93 -16.96 4.70
N PRO A 2 -12.05 -16.07 3.70
CA PRO A 2 -10.93 -15.28 3.20
C PRO A 2 -10.30 -14.51 4.37
N ARG A 3 -8.97 -14.52 4.50
CA ARG A 3 -8.26 -13.79 5.54
C ARG A 3 -7.63 -12.55 4.92
N THR A 4 -7.87 -11.41 5.55
CA THR A 4 -7.35 -10.13 5.11
C THR A 4 -6.12 -9.74 5.92
N ALA A 5 -5.06 -9.27 5.25
CA ALA A 5 -3.96 -8.58 5.88
C ALA A 5 -4.11 -7.06 5.71
N LEU A 6 -3.82 -6.31 6.76
CA LEU A 6 -3.82 -4.86 6.75
C LEU A 6 -2.38 -4.35 6.65
N PHE A 7 -2.09 -3.59 5.60
CA PHE A 7 -0.75 -3.06 5.31
C PHE A 7 -0.74 -1.56 5.55
N VAL A 8 -0.04 -1.15 6.61
CA VAL A 8 0.34 0.25 6.85
C VAL A 8 1.70 0.45 6.20
N ILE A 9 1.74 1.25 5.15
CA ILE A 9 2.94 1.48 4.37
C ILE A 9 3.43 2.88 4.72
N ASP A 10 4.61 3.02 5.28
CA ASP A 10 5.18 4.32 5.63
C ASP A 10 6.67 4.37 5.29
N ILE A 11 6.99 4.81 4.08
CA ILE A 11 8.34 5.23 3.73
C ILE A 11 8.23 6.47 2.85
N GLN A 12 8.78 7.58 3.35
CA GLN A 12 8.86 8.88 2.69
C GLN A 12 9.99 8.91 1.66
N ASN A 13 9.73 9.44 0.46
CA ASN A 13 10.74 9.53 -0.59
C ASN A 13 11.96 10.37 -0.16
N GLU A 14 11.76 11.47 0.56
CA GLU A 14 12.86 12.33 1.00
C GLU A 14 13.83 11.60 1.96
N LEU A 15 13.31 10.70 2.79
CA LEU A 15 14.12 9.84 3.65
C LEU A 15 14.68 8.62 2.91
N ALA A 16 14.03 8.15 1.85
CA ALA A 16 14.47 7.03 1.03
C ALA A 16 15.42 7.45 -0.10
N GLY A 17 15.52 8.73 -0.45
CA GLY A 17 16.41 9.25 -1.48
C GLY A 17 17.67 9.92 -0.92
N ASN A 18 17.65 10.37 0.33
CA ASN A 18 18.75 11.15 0.93
C ASN A 18 19.91 10.25 1.39
N PRO A 19 21.13 10.34 0.83
CA PRO A 19 22.28 9.53 1.27
C PRO A 19 22.63 9.67 2.76
N GLN A 20 22.28 10.79 3.40
CA GLN A 20 22.56 11.03 4.82
C GLN A 20 21.65 10.25 5.76
N THR A 21 20.48 9.82 5.28
CA THR A 21 19.52 9.01 6.05
C THR A 21 19.63 7.53 5.71
N GLU A 22 20.62 7.14 4.91
CA GLU A 22 20.87 5.74 4.58
C GLU A 22 21.38 5.00 5.82
N VAL A 23 20.78 3.83 6.09
CA VAL A 23 21.30 2.90 7.09
C VAL A 23 22.29 1.99 6.39
N PRO A 24 23.60 2.04 6.72
CA PRO A 24 24.60 1.21 6.05
C PRO A 24 24.26 -0.28 6.13
N GLY A 25 24.21 -0.93 4.97
CA GLY A 25 23.87 -2.35 4.86
C GLY A 25 22.37 -2.67 4.85
N ALA A 26 21.48 -1.67 4.90
CA ALA A 26 20.06 -1.86 4.68
C ALA A 26 19.65 -1.36 3.28
N ALA A 27 19.00 -2.21 2.49
CA ALA A 27 18.46 -1.82 1.20
C ALA A 27 17.34 -0.79 1.37
N ARG A 28 17.23 0.15 0.42
CA ARG A 28 16.11 1.10 0.36
C ARG A 28 14.96 0.43 -0.39
N ILE A 29 13.90 0.15 0.34
CA ILE A 29 12.82 -0.72 -0.10
C ILE A 29 11.63 0.16 -0.46
N GLN A 30 11.10 -0.01 -1.67
CA GLN A 30 9.84 0.60 -2.09
C GLN A 30 8.73 -0.45 -2.17
N ASN A 31 9.05 -1.62 -2.72
CA ASN A 31 8.13 -2.76 -2.84
C ASN A 31 8.48 -3.84 -1.80
N THR A 32 7.63 -4.00 -0.78
CA THR A 32 7.87 -5.01 0.27
C THR A 32 7.82 -6.45 -0.25
N PHE A 33 7.09 -6.71 -1.34
CA PHE A 33 7.02 -8.04 -1.98
C PHE A 33 8.29 -8.39 -2.76
N GLU A 34 9.04 -7.39 -3.22
CA GLU A 34 10.33 -7.59 -3.88
C GLU A 34 11.45 -7.77 -2.85
N SER A 35 11.44 -6.96 -1.79
CA SER A 35 12.48 -7.02 -0.76
C SER A 35 12.35 -8.18 0.22
N ASN A 36 11.15 -8.74 0.37
CA ASN A 36 10.87 -9.89 1.22
C ASN A 36 10.33 -11.03 0.34
N PRO A 37 11.20 -11.77 -0.36
CA PRO A 37 10.77 -12.76 -1.35
C PRO A 37 9.92 -13.89 -0.76
N ASP A 38 10.00 -14.13 0.56
CA ASP A 38 9.21 -15.13 1.27
C ASP A 38 7.88 -14.60 1.85
N LEU A 39 7.60 -13.29 1.74
CA LEU A 39 6.41 -12.66 2.30
C LEU A 39 5.13 -13.22 1.68
N ALA A 40 5.11 -13.38 0.35
CA ALA A 40 3.94 -13.87 -0.36
C ALA A 40 3.55 -15.29 0.10
N ASP A 41 4.54 -16.17 0.24
CA ASP A 41 4.32 -17.54 0.67
C ASP A 41 3.85 -17.59 2.13
N LYS A 42 4.50 -16.83 3.03
CA LYS A 42 4.06 -16.72 4.43
C LYS A 42 2.61 -16.24 4.58
N LEU A 43 2.20 -15.24 3.80
CA LEU A 43 0.83 -14.73 3.82
C LEU A 43 -0.15 -15.80 3.31
N LYS A 44 0.17 -16.49 2.21
CA LYS A 44 -0.66 -17.56 1.65
C LYS A 44 -0.77 -18.76 2.60
N ASP A 45 0.32 -19.15 3.26
CA ASP A 45 0.34 -20.20 4.29
C ASP A 45 -0.52 -19.82 5.50
N ALA A 46 -0.57 -18.53 5.84
CA ALA A 46 -1.48 -17.99 6.84
C ALA A 46 -2.93 -17.86 6.35
N GLY A 47 -3.24 -18.31 5.13
CA GLY A 47 -4.55 -18.28 4.49
C GLY A 47 -5.00 -16.90 4.03
N VAL A 48 -4.08 -15.93 3.92
CA VAL A 48 -4.37 -14.58 3.42
C VAL A 48 -4.50 -14.59 1.91
N ASP A 49 -5.57 -14.00 1.40
CA ASP A 49 -5.85 -13.85 -0.02
C ASP A 49 -6.15 -12.39 -0.43
N HIS A 50 -6.35 -11.50 0.56
CA HIS A 50 -6.69 -10.09 0.36
C HIS A 50 -5.81 -9.18 1.20
N ILE A 51 -5.23 -8.16 0.57
CA ILE A 51 -4.47 -7.09 1.20
C ILE A 51 -5.29 -5.79 1.15
N VAL A 52 -5.46 -5.15 2.30
CA VAL A 52 -5.95 -3.77 2.40
C VAL A 52 -4.75 -2.87 2.65
N ALA A 53 -4.48 -1.94 1.74
CA ALA A 53 -3.29 -1.08 1.75
C ALA A 53 -3.66 0.40 1.92
N PHE A 54 -2.85 1.11 2.70
CA PHE A 54 -2.94 2.55 2.92
C PHE A 54 -1.61 3.10 3.49
N GLY A 55 -1.47 4.42 3.59
CA GLY A 55 -0.28 5.08 4.16
C GLY A 55 0.45 6.01 3.17
N LEU A 56 1.77 6.12 3.28
CA LEU A 56 2.58 7.09 2.53
C LEU A 56 3.88 6.41 2.06
N GLN A 57 4.40 6.67 0.85
CA GLN A 57 3.97 7.66 -0.13
C GLN A 57 3.23 7.01 -1.33
N SER A 58 2.17 7.67 -1.82
CA SER A 58 1.27 7.18 -2.88
C SER A 58 2.02 6.59 -4.08
N GLU A 59 2.85 7.38 -4.73
CA GLU A 59 3.57 7.03 -5.96
C GLU A 59 4.85 6.24 -5.74
N TYR A 60 5.23 6.04 -4.48
CA TYR A 60 6.36 5.19 -4.09
C TYR A 60 5.83 3.94 -3.41
N CYS A 61 6.05 3.82 -2.11
CA CYS A 61 5.95 2.54 -1.41
C CYS A 61 4.52 1.98 -1.42
N VAL A 62 3.50 2.85 -1.39
CA VAL A 62 2.11 2.43 -1.50
C VAL A 62 1.85 1.81 -2.88
N GLY A 63 2.15 2.55 -3.95
CA GLY A 63 1.99 2.10 -5.33
C GLY A 63 2.80 0.86 -5.66
N GLU A 64 4.09 0.84 -5.32
CA GLU A 64 5.00 -0.28 -5.56
C GLU A 64 4.60 -1.54 -4.80
N THR A 65 4.26 -1.42 -3.52
CA THR A 65 3.79 -2.57 -2.72
C THR A 65 2.45 -3.11 -3.24
N CYS A 66 1.52 -2.24 -3.63
CA CYS A 66 0.25 -2.68 -4.22
C CYS A 66 0.48 -3.42 -5.55
N LYS A 67 1.40 -2.95 -6.40
CA LYS A 67 1.79 -3.65 -7.63
C LYS A 67 2.41 -5.01 -7.32
N GLY A 68 3.31 -5.09 -6.33
CA GLY A 68 3.89 -6.35 -5.87
C GLY A 68 2.85 -7.34 -5.37
N ALA A 69 1.90 -6.88 -4.54
CA ALA A 69 0.79 -7.68 -4.04
C ALA A 69 -0.09 -8.24 -5.18
N LEU A 70 -0.48 -7.39 -6.14
CA LEU A 70 -1.26 -7.82 -7.32
C LEU A 70 -0.48 -8.86 -8.13
N ALA A 71 0.81 -8.62 -8.40
CA ALA A 71 1.66 -9.56 -9.13
C ALA A 71 1.84 -10.90 -8.41
N ALA A 72 1.86 -10.89 -7.07
CA ALA A 72 1.91 -12.09 -6.24
C ALA A 72 0.56 -12.84 -6.15
N GLY A 73 -0.50 -12.31 -6.77
CA GLY A 73 -1.82 -12.94 -6.91
C GLY A 73 -2.80 -12.62 -5.78
N PHE A 74 -2.53 -11.61 -4.95
CA PHE A 74 -3.48 -11.18 -3.92
C PHE A 74 -4.56 -10.28 -4.51
N GLN A 75 -5.76 -10.32 -3.93
CA GLN A 75 -6.71 -9.23 -4.08
C GLN A 75 -6.15 -8.01 -3.34
N VAL A 76 -6.31 -6.81 -3.89
CA VAL A 76 -5.86 -5.57 -3.25
C VAL A 76 -7.03 -4.59 -3.15
N SER A 77 -7.27 -4.07 -1.95
CA SER A 77 -8.08 -2.88 -1.74
C SER A 77 -7.18 -1.72 -1.30
N LEU A 78 -7.15 -0.64 -2.07
CA LEU A 78 -6.50 0.61 -1.67
C LEU A 78 -7.54 1.48 -0.95
N LEU A 79 -7.21 1.96 0.26
CA LEU A 79 -8.11 2.84 1.00
C LEU A 79 -7.99 4.29 0.52
N GLN A 80 -8.93 4.72 -0.32
CA GLN A 80 -9.06 6.11 -0.77
C GLN A 80 -9.19 7.04 0.43
N GLY A 81 -8.44 8.14 0.41
CA GLY A 81 -8.38 9.12 1.50
C GLY A 81 -7.56 8.67 2.72
N ALA A 82 -6.97 7.47 2.70
CA ALA A 82 -6.05 6.98 3.73
C ALA A 82 -4.65 6.66 3.19
N HIS A 83 -4.37 6.96 1.92
CA HIS A 83 -3.00 7.09 1.43
C HIS A 83 -2.73 8.55 1.01
N SER A 84 -1.46 8.98 1.08
CA SER A 84 -1.10 10.35 0.74
C SER A 84 0.32 10.52 0.22
N THR A 85 0.62 11.73 -0.25
CA THR A 85 1.91 12.16 -0.78
C THR A 85 2.12 13.66 -0.62
N TYR A 86 3.19 14.20 -1.20
CA TYR A 86 3.55 15.60 -1.17
C TYR A 86 3.28 16.27 -2.51
N ASP A 87 3.13 17.60 -2.50
CA ASP A 87 3.17 18.38 -3.73
C ASP A 87 4.55 18.20 -4.39
N GLY A 88 4.56 17.89 -5.68
CA GLY A 88 5.75 17.95 -6.52
C GLY A 88 5.92 19.33 -7.15
N GLU A 89 6.99 19.51 -7.92
CA GLU A 89 7.28 20.80 -8.59
C GLU A 89 6.14 21.25 -9.52
N ASP A 90 5.50 20.32 -10.24
CA ASP A 90 4.49 20.61 -11.25
C ASP A 90 3.08 20.04 -10.94
N ARG A 91 2.92 19.28 -9.85
CA ARG A 91 1.69 18.54 -9.56
C ARG A 91 1.38 18.58 -8.07
N THR A 92 0.10 18.75 -7.73
CA THR A 92 -0.35 18.69 -6.34
C THR A 92 -0.41 17.24 -5.85
N ALA A 93 -0.28 17.04 -4.54
CA ALA A 93 -0.39 15.73 -3.88
C ALA A 93 -1.68 15.01 -4.29
N SER A 94 -2.80 15.73 -4.33
CA SER A 94 -4.11 15.19 -4.73
C SER A 94 -4.19 14.74 -6.19
N VAL A 95 -3.42 15.35 -7.09
CA VAL A 95 -3.32 14.89 -8.49
C VAL A 95 -2.52 13.59 -8.54
N ILE A 96 -1.40 13.54 -7.84
CA ILE A 96 -0.54 12.34 -7.77
C ILE A 96 -1.30 11.17 -7.12
N GLU A 97 -2.02 11.41 -6.02
CA GLU A 97 -2.87 10.43 -5.36
C GLU A 97 -3.88 9.83 -6.36
N ARG A 98 -4.63 10.66 -7.08
CA ARG A 98 -5.61 10.20 -8.08
C ARG A 98 -4.97 9.42 -9.23
N GLU A 99 -3.82 9.87 -9.75
CA GLU A 99 -3.09 9.14 -10.80
C GLU A 99 -2.70 7.73 -10.34
N ILE A 100 -2.28 7.58 -9.08
CA ILE A 100 -1.95 6.28 -8.48
C ILE A 100 -3.20 5.42 -8.25
N GLU A 101 -4.30 6.01 -7.77
CA GLU A 101 -5.59 5.31 -7.64
C GLU A 101 -6.03 4.73 -8.98
N GLU A 102 -6.05 5.56 -10.05
CA GLU A 102 -6.43 5.16 -11.41
C GLU A 102 -5.51 4.05 -11.95
N MET A 103 -4.19 4.21 -11.76
CA MET A 103 -3.21 3.23 -12.20
C MET A 103 -3.42 1.88 -11.51
N LEU A 104 -3.62 1.85 -10.18
CA LEU A 104 -3.82 0.61 -9.44
C LEU A 104 -5.17 -0.04 -9.76
N VAL A 105 -6.23 0.75 -9.94
CA VAL A 105 -7.53 0.25 -10.41
C VAL A 105 -7.41 -0.38 -11.78
N SER A 106 -6.67 0.23 -12.71
CA SER A 106 -6.44 -0.35 -14.06
C SER A 106 -5.71 -1.70 -14.02
N ARG A 107 -4.99 -1.99 -12.91
CA ARG A 107 -4.29 -3.25 -12.66
C ARG A 107 -5.09 -4.25 -11.83
N GLY A 108 -6.33 -3.92 -11.45
CA GLY A 108 -7.23 -4.82 -10.72
C GLY A 108 -7.33 -4.59 -9.21
N ALA A 109 -6.72 -3.54 -8.67
CA ALA A 109 -7.00 -3.12 -7.29
C ALA A 109 -8.43 -2.56 -7.19
N LYS A 110 -9.04 -2.68 -6.00
CA LYS A 110 -10.31 -2.04 -5.67
C LYS A 110 -10.04 -0.77 -4.87
N LEU A 111 -10.55 0.36 -5.35
CA LEU A 111 -10.54 1.59 -4.58
C LEU A 111 -11.71 1.59 -3.59
N VAL A 112 -11.42 1.80 -2.30
CA VAL A 112 -12.44 1.75 -1.24
C VAL A 112 -12.29 3.00 -0.36
N PRO A 113 -13.32 3.86 -0.21
CA PRO A 113 -13.28 4.95 0.77
C PRO A 113 -13.00 4.42 2.18
N TRP A 114 -12.01 4.98 2.88
CA TRP A 114 -11.58 4.46 4.18
C TRP A 114 -12.71 4.48 5.23
N GLU A 115 -13.60 5.46 5.18
CA GLU A 115 -14.76 5.56 6.06
C GLU A 115 -15.73 4.39 5.86
N SER A 116 -15.88 3.93 4.61
CA SER A 116 -16.72 2.79 4.27
C SER A 116 -16.12 1.49 4.82
N ALA A 117 -14.79 1.33 4.70
CA ALA A 117 -14.07 0.19 5.28
C ALA A 117 -14.21 0.16 6.81
N VAL A 118 -13.95 1.29 7.49
CA VAL A 118 -14.05 1.39 8.96
C VAL A 118 -15.49 1.17 9.44
N SER A 119 -16.49 1.74 8.75
CA SER A 119 -17.89 1.53 9.10
C SER A 119 -18.27 0.05 9.02
N HIS A 120 -17.83 -0.64 7.97
CA HIS A 120 -18.06 -2.08 7.83
C HIS A 120 -17.38 -2.88 8.95
N TRP A 121 -16.14 -2.55 9.29
CA TRP A 121 -15.42 -3.22 10.40
C TRP A 121 -16.08 -2.99 11.76
N LYS A 122 -16.63 -1.80 12.01
CA LYS A 122 -17.44 -1.52 13.20
C LYS A 122 -18.69 -2.39 13.25
N THR A 123 -19.45 -2.44 12.16
CA THR A 123 -20.65 -3.30 12.08
C THR A 123 -20.32 -4.79 12.25
N ALA A 124 -19.15 -5.22 11.78
CA ALA A 124 -18.66 -6.58 11.94
C ALA A 124 -18.06 -6.86 13.33
N GLY A 125 -17.98 -5.87 14.23
CA GLY A 125 -17.39 -6.01 15.56
C GLY A 125 -15.87 -6.21 15.56
N VAL A 126 -15.19 -5.83 14.48
CA VAL A 126 -13.73 -5.96 14.31
C VAL A 126 -12.98 -4.82 15.02
N VAL A 127 -13.58 -3.63 15.05
CA VAL A 127 -13.04 -2.45 15.73
C VAL A 127 -14.14 -1.79 16.58
N CYS A 128 -13.75 -1.24 17.74
CA CYS A 128 -14.63 -0.59 18.70
C CYS A 128 -14.99 0.86 18.33
#